data_AF-A0A6J4L2R7-F1
#
_entry.id   AF-A0A6J4L2R7-F1
#
_cell.length_a   1.000
_cell.length_b   1.000
_cell.length_c   1.000
_cell.angle_alpha   90.00
_cell.angle_beta   90.00
_cell.angle_gamma   90.00
#
_symmetry.space_group_name_H-M   'P 1'
#
loop_
_entity.id
_entity.type
_entity.pdbx_description
1 polymer ?
#
loop_
_entity_poly.entity_id
_entity_poly.type
_entity_poly.pdbx_seq_one_letter_code
_entity_poly.pdbx_strand_id
1 'polypeptide(L)'
;MSAPARVGPAVPPDIEIAQQARLRPIVDVAADIGLGPDDIDQYGKYKAKLPLELAERAVRGKLVLVTAINPTAAGEGKSTTTVGLTQALRRLGHNAVLCMREPSLGPVFGVKGGAAGGGYAQVVPMDDINLHFTGDFHAISSAHALLSAMLDNHLFHGNALDVDPRRITWPRTIDMNDRALRDVVLGLGGMGNGVPREERWVI
;
A
#
# COMPACT_ATOMS: atom_id res chain seq x y z
N MET A 1 21.69 -20.42 41.39
CA MET A 1 22.19 -19.51 40.33
C MET A 1 21.89 -20.18 39.00
N SER A 2 20.87 -19.73 38.27
CA SER A 2 20.55 -20.26 36.94
C SER A 2 21.51 -19.66 35.91
N ALA A 3 22.11 -20.50 35.07
CA ALA A 3 22.97 -20.06 33.97
C ALA A 3 22.22 -19.09 33.04
N PRO A 4 22.89 -18.06 32.49
CA PRO A 4 22.27 -17.16 31.52
C PRO A 4 21.86 -17.96 30.28
N ALA A 5 20.64 -17.72 29.79
CA ALA A 5 20.16 -18.31 28.56
C ALA A 5 21.15 -18.01 27.42
N ARG A 6 21.55 -19.02 26.66
CA ARG A 6 22.37 -18.85 25.46
C ARG A 6 21.59 -17.97 24.48
N VAL A 7 22.00 -16.71 24.36
CA VAL A 7 21.51 -15.81 23.32
C VAL A 7 22.00 -16.40 21.99
N GLY A 8 21.06 -16.91 21.18
CA GLY A 8 21.35 -17.34 19.82
C GLY A 8 21.92 -16.17 19.00
N PRO A 9 22.47 -16.43 17.78
CA PRO A 9 22.95 -15.35 16.93
C PRO A 9 21.85 -14.30 16.74
N ALA A 10 22.22 -13.02 16.86
CA ALA A 10 21.28 -11.91 16.69
C ALA A 10 20.65 -11.99 15.29
N VAL A 11 19.33 -11.89 15.23
CA VAL A 11 18.61 -11.80 13.94
C VAL A 11 19.00 -10.46 13.30
N PRO A 12 19.48 -10.44 12.04
CA PRO A 12 19.81 -9.18 11.38
C PRO A 12 18.58 -8.27 11.23
N PRO A 13 18.77 -6.95 11.07
CA PRO A 13 17.68 -6.04 10.74
C PRO A 13 16.92 -6.46 9.48
N ASP A 14 15.61 -6.19 9.45
CA ASP A 14 14.73 -6.63 8.36
C ASP A 14 15.23 -6.22 6.97
N ILE A 15 15.72 -4.99 6.83
CA ILE A 15 16.26 -4.47 5.56
C ILE A 15 17.51 -5.23 5.10
N GLU A 16 18.35 -5.65 6.03
CA GLU A 16 19.57 -6.42 5.70
C GLU A 16 19.20 -7.80 5.17
N ILE A 17 18.21 -8.45 5.80
CA ILE A 17 17.66 -9.73 5.32
C ILE A 17 17.06 -9.56 3.91
N ALA A 18 16.30 -8.48 3.68
CA ALA A 18 15.71 -8.18 2.38
C ALA A 18 16.77 -7.96 1.29
N GLN A 19 17.84 -7.21 1.58
CA GLN A 19 18.92 -6.92 0.64
C GLN A 19 19.78 -8.15 0.30
N GLN A 20 19.89 -9.11 1.22
CA GLN A 20 20.60 -10.37 0.99
C GLN A 20 19.76 -11.41 0.22
N ALA A 21 18.46 -11.16 0.03
CA ALA A 21 17.56 -12.09 -0.63
C ALA A 21 17.91 -12.25 -2.13
N ARG A 22 17.99 -13.51 -2.58
CA ARG A 22 18.13 -13.82 -4.01
C ARG A 22 16.75 -13.82 -4.66
N LEU A 23 16.38 -12.70 -5.26
CA LEU A 23 15.11 -12.54 -5.95
C LEU A 23 15.06 -13.40 -7.21
N ARG A 24 13.93 -14.09 -7.40
CA ARG A 24 13.59 -14.73 -8.67
C ARG A 24 12.99 -13.68 -9.61
N PRO A 25 13.27 -13.70 -10.92
CA PRO A 25 12.50 -12.95 -11.90
C PRO A 25 11.00 -13.15 -11.71
N ILE A 26 10.22 -12.07 -11.84
CA ILE A 26 8.78 -12.13 -11.58
C ILE A 26 8.06 -13.08 -12.54
N VAL A 27 8.58 -13.24 -13.77
CA VAL A 27 8.10 -14.21 -14.76
C VAL A 27 8.14 -15.64 -14.24
N ASP A 28 9.18 -16.00 -13.48
CA ASP A 28 9.31 -17.35 -12.90
C ASP A 28 8.33 -17.53 -11.74
N VAL A 29 8.07 -16.47 -10.97
CA VAL A 29 7.09 -16.49 -9.87
C VAL A 29 5.67 -16.57 -10.42
N ALA A 30 5.38 -15.91 -11.54
CA ALA A 30 4.09 -16.01 -12.23
C ALA A 30 3.87 -17.42 -12.81
N ALA A 31 4.91 -18.03 -13.38
CA ALA A 31 4.86 -19.40 -13.89
C ALA A 31 4.51 -20.44 -12.81
N ASP A 32 4.95 -20.25 -11.56
CA ASP A 32 4.60 -21.12 -10.42
C ASP A 32 3.08 -21.24 -10.17
N ILE A 33 2.30 -20.25 -10.61
CA ILE A 33 0.84 -20.20 -10.48
C ILE A 33 0.13 -20.37 -11.83
N GLY A 34 0.85 -20.78 -12.87
CA GLY A 34 0.30 -21.09 -14.19
C GLY A 34 0.04 -19.88 -15.07
N LEU A 35 0.70 -18.75 -14.82
CA LEU A 35 0.64 -17.56 -15.67
C LEU A 35 1.85 -17.51 -16.61
N GLY A 36 1.60 -17.20 -17.88
CA GLY A 36 2.63 -17.00 -18.90
C GLY A 36 3.13 -15.55 -18.98
N PRO A 37 4.15 -15.29 -19.82
CA PRO A 37 4.68 -13.94 -20.03
C PRO A 37 3.66 -12.94 -20.57
N ASP A 38 2.70 -13.40 -21.36
CA ASP A 38 1.63 -12.56 -21.93
C ASP A 38 0.46 -12.33 -20.94
N ASP A 39 0.44 -13.03 -19.81
CA ASP A 39 -0.54 -12.84 -18.75
C ASP A 39 -0.09 -11.76 -17.73
N ILE A 40 1.06 -11.10 -17.93
CA ILE A 40 1.62 -10.14 -16.96
C ILE A 40 2.23 -8.90 -17.62
N ASP A 41 2.08 -7.74 -16.97
CA ASP A 41 2.75 -6.50 -17.36
C ASP A 41 3.90 -6.20 -16.39
N GLN A 42 5.14 -6.36 -16.84
CA GLN A 42 6.32 -6.24 -15.97
C GLN A 42 6.65 -4.79 -15.59
N TYR A 43 6.95 -4.58 -14.30
CA TYR A 43 7.47 -3.35 -13.71
C TYR A 43 8.91 -3.59 -13.22
N GLY A 44 9.84 -3.54 -14.18
CA GLY A 44 11.20 -4.02 -13.96
C GLY A 44 11.25 -5.55 -13.85
N LYS A 45 12.26 -6.08 -13.16
CA LYS A 45 12.55 -7.54 -13.16
C LYS A 45 11.74 -8.35 -12.15
N TYR A 46 11.26 -7.71 -11.09
CA TYR A 46 10.77 -8.40 -9.88
C TYR A 46 9.35 -8.00 -9.46
N LYS A 47 8.63 -7.26 -10.31
CA LYS A 47 7.25 -6.83 -10.08
C LYS A 47 6.48 -6.91 -11.39
N ALA A 48 5.19 -7.19 -11.31
CA ALA A 48 4.31 -7.15 -12.47
C ALA A 48 2.88 -6.81 -12.04
N LYS A 49 2.11 -6.24 -12.94
CA LYS A 49 0.65 -6.17 -12.84
C LYS A 49 0.03 -7.35 -13.59
N LEU A 50 -1.16 -7.71 -13.13
CA LEU A 50 -1.99 -8.74 -13.73
C LEU A 50 -3.17 -8.05 -14.44
N PRO A 51 -3.42 -8.33 -15.73
CA PRO A 51 -4.60 -7.85 -16.43
C PRO A 51 -5.90 -8.31 -15.73
N LEU A 52 -6.94 -7.48 -15.75
CA LEU A 52 -8.19 -7.73 -15.01
C LEU A 52 -8.98 -8.91 -15.59
N GLU A 53 -8.79 -9.22 -16.87
CA GLU A 53 -9.40 -10.34 -17.60
C GLU A 53 -9.03 -11.69 -16.95
N LEU A 54 -7.90 -11.76 -16.24
CA LEU A 54 -7.52 -12.95 -15.47
C LEU A 54 -8.51 -13.24 -14.33
N ALA A 55 -9.13 -12.21 -13.75
CA ALA A 55 -10.09 -12.36 -12.66
C ALA A 55 -11.43 -12.98 -13.12
N GLU A 56 -11.71 -12.97 -14.42
CA GLU A 56 -12.89 -13.61 -15.00
C GLU A 56 -12.76 -15.15 -15.05
N ARG A 57 -11.53 -15.67 -14.93
CA ARG A 57 -11.28 -17.11 -14.89
C ARG A 57 -11.84 -17.69 -13.59
N ALA A 58 -12.79 -18.61 -13.69
CA ALA A 58 -13.37 -19.26 -12.52
C ALA A 58 -12.35 -20.17 -11.82
N VAL A 59 -11.76 -19.70 -10.72
CA VAL A 59 -10.82 -20.48 -9.90
C VAL A 59 -11.51 -20.96 -8.63
N ARG A 60 -11.40 -22.27 -8.32
CA ARG A 60 -11.81 -22.81 -7.01
C ARG A 60 -10.58 -22.94 -6.13
N GLY A 61 -10.59 -22.24 -5.00
CA GLY A 61 -9.52 -22.27 -3.99
C GLY A 61 -10.05 -22.26 -2.57
N LYS A 62 -9.15 -22.30 -1.59
CA LYS A 62 -9.48 -22.07 -0.18
C LYS A 62 -9.04 -20.65 0.19
N LEU A 63 -9.95 -19.89 0.81
CA LEU A 63 -9.65 -18.57 1.34
C LEU A 63 -9.30 -18.71 2.83
N VAL A 64 -8.10 -18.30 3.21
CA VAL A 64 -7.64 -18.28 4.60
C VAL A 64 -7.46 -16.82 5.03
N LEU A 65 -8.25 -16.39 6.01
CA LEU A 65 -8.16 -15.06 6.59
C LEU A 65 -7.27 -15.09 7.83
N VAL A 66 -6.22 -14.26 7.85
CA VAL A 66 -5.38 -14.05 9.03
C VAL A 66 -5.83 -12.78 9.74
N THR A 67 -6.20 -12.92 11.01
CA THR A 67 -6.58 -11.81 11.89
C THR A 67 -5.71 -11.80 13.15
N ALA A 68 -5.84 -10.77 13.97
CA ALA A 68 -5.15 -10.63 15.24
C ALA A 68 -6.10 -10.11 16.33
N ILE A 69 -5.66 -10.19 17.58
CA ILE A 69 -6.30 -9.51 18.71
C ILE A 69 -6.19 -7.97 18.56
N ASN A 70 -6.80 -7.23 19.48
CA ASN A 70 -6.64 -5.78 19.56
C ASN A 70 -5.14 -5.40 19.61
N PRO A 71 -4.70 -4.44 18.78
CA PRO A 71 -3.30 -4.04 18.73
C PRO A 71 -2.79 -3.50 20.06
N THR A 72 -1.55 -3.84 20.39
CA THR A 72 -0.82 -3.43 21.59
C THR A 72 0.53 -2.82 21.19
N ALA A 73 1.16 -2.09 22.12
CA ALA A 73 2.49 -1.52 21.89
C ALA A 73 3.59 -2.59 21.70
N ALA A 74 3.33 -3.84 22.10
CA ALA A 74 4.28 -4.94 21.93
C ALA A 74 4.36 -5.44 20.47
N GLY A 75 3.31 -5.22 19.68
CA GLY A 75 3.21 -5.70 18.30
C GLY A 75 2.79 -7.18 18.20
N GLU A 76 1.87 -7.48 17.30
CA GLU A 76 1.26 -8.82 17.20
C GLU A 76 1.85 -9.66 16.06
N GLY A 77 2.66 -9.07 15.18
CA GLY A 77 3.31 -9.80 14.09
C GLY A 77 2.35 -10.34 13.01
N LYS A 78 1.13 -9.80 12.89
CA LYS A 78 0.10 -10.29 11.93
C LYS A 78 0.63 -10.47 10.52
N SER A 79 1.29 -9.45 9.95
CA SER A 79 1.87 -9.51 8.60
C SER A 79 2.91 -10.62 8.49
N THR A 80 3.82 -10.71 9.47
CA THR A 80 4.85 -11.74 9.54
C THR A 80 4.24 -13.15 9.56
N THR A 81 3.18 -13.35 10.35
CA THR A 81 2.45 -14.63 10.38
C THR A 81 1.78 -14.93 9.05
N THR A 82 1.17 -13.96 8.37
CA THR A 82 0.56 -14.16 7.05
C THR A 82 1.59 -14.61 6.00
N VAL A 83 2.76 -13.96 5.96
CA VAL A 83 3.84 -14.36 5.06
C VAL A 83 4.37 -15.74 5.42
N GLY A 84 4.68 -15.97 6.70
CA GLY A 84 5.22 -17.24 7.19
C GLY A 84 4.29 -18.43 6.96
N LEU A 85 2.98 -18.24 7.15
CA LEU A 85 1.96 -19.25 6.85
C LEU A 85 1.97 -19.60 5.35
N THR A 86 2.04 -18.60 4.48
CA THR A 86 2.08 -18.84 3.03
C THR A 86 3.34 -19.60 2.62
N GLN A 87 4.50 -19.20 3.15
CA GLN A 87 5.76 -19.90 2.93
C GLN A 87 5.70 -21.36 3.42
N ALA A 88 5.10 -21.60 4.59
CA ALA A 88 4.93 -22.95 5.14
C ALA A 88 4.01 -23.82 4.25
N LEU A 89 2.88 -23.29 3.78
CA LEU A 89 1.99 -24.00 2.87
C LEU A 89 2.67 -24.37 1.56
N ARG A 90 3.50 -23.47 0.99
CA ARG A 90 4.31 -23.76 -0.20
C ARG A 90 5.33 -24.87 0.07
N ARG A 91 6.00 -24.86 1.23
CA ARG A 91 6.93 -25.94 1.63
C ARG A 91 6.25 -27.30 1.80
N LEU A 92 4.96 -27.31 2.16
CA LEU A 92 4.14 -28.53 2.26
C LEU A 92 3.56 -28.99 0.90
N GLY A 93 3.87 -28.30 -0.20
CA GLY A 93 3.43 -28.67 -1.54
C GLY A 93 2.06 -28.11 -1.96
N HIS A 94 1.49 -27.18 -1.19
CA HIS A 94 0.25 -26.51 -1.59
C HIS A 94 0.51 -25.34 -2.53
N ASN A 95 -0.40 -25.11 -3.50
CA ASN A 95 -0.38 -23.90 -4.31
C ASN A 95 -1.02 -22.72 -3.57
N ALA A 96 -0.26 -22.07 -2.70
CA ALA A 96 -0.71 -20.96 -1.86
C ALA A 96 -0.18 -19.60 -2.37
N VAL A 97 -1.06 -18.61 -2.46
CA VAL A 97 -0.74 -17.23 -2.85
C VAL A 97 -1.07 -16.29 -1.69
N LEU A 98 -0.18 -15.33 -1.48
CA LEU A 98 -0.31 -14.29 -0.47
C LEU A 98 -0.97 -13.05 -1.07
N CYS A 99 -1.98 -12.49 -0.39
CA CYS A 99 -2.53 -11.16 -0.70
C CYS A 99 -2.31 -10.23 0.50
N MET A 100 -1.73 -9.06 0.25
CA MET A 100 -1.46 -8.04 1.26
C MET A 100 -1.81 -6.65 0.72
N ARG A 101 -1.94 -5.69 1.62
CA ARG A 101 -2.16 -4.28 1.27
C ARG A 101 -0.84 -3.60 0.99
N GLU A 102 -0.82 -2.72 -0.01
CA GLU A 102 0.27 -1.76 -0.21
C GLU A 102 0.33 -0.79 1.00
N PRO A 103 1.51 -0.54 1.58
CA PRO A 103 1.68 0.48 2.60
C PRO A 103 1.62 1.88 1.98
N SER A 104 1.07 2.85 2.72
CA SER A 104 1.17 4.26 2.38
C SER A 104 2.61 4.76 2.50
N LEU A 105 2.99 5.65 1.58
CA LEU A 105 4.34 6.21 1.47
C LEU A 105 4.65 7.16 2.63
N GLY A 106 3.70 8.00 3.04
CA GLY A 106 3.91 9.00 4.10
C GLY A 106 4.49 8.43 5.41
N PRO A 107 3.92 7.36 6.00
CA PRO A 107 4.41 6.68 7.20
C PRO A 107 5.85 6.18 7.13
N VAL A 108 6.37 5.86 5.95
CA VAL A 108 7.74 5.36 5.75
C VAL A 108 8.77 6.41 6.13
N PHE A 109 8.48 7.68 5.87
CA PHE A 109 9.33 8.82 6.26
C PHE A 109 9.06 9.33 7.68
N GLY A 110 8.19 8.65 8.44
CA GLY A 110 7.86 8.96 9.82
C GLY A 110 8.41 7.92 10.80
N VAL A 111 7.50 7.21 11.46
CA VAL A 111 7.81 6.29 12.58
C VAL A 111 7.65 4.82 12.17
N LYS A 112 6.99 4.52 11.05
CA LYS A 112 6.61 3.15 10.67
C LYS A 112 7.52 2.62 9.58
N GLY A 113 8.44 1.73 9.94
CA GLY A 113 9.15 0.88 8.98
C GLY A 113 8.33 -0.36 8.60
N GLY A 114 8.32 -0.71 7.30
CA GLY A 114 8.00 -2.02 6.71
C GLY A 114 6.67 -2.68 7.09
N ALA A 115 5.66 -2.63 6.19
CA ALA A 115 4.39 -3.35 6.40
C ALA A 115 4.36 -4.78 5.82
N ALA A 116 5.42 -5.18 5.13
CA ALA A 116 5.51 -6.37 4.28
C ALA A 116 6.04 -7.63 5.00
N GLY A 117 5.77 -7.77 6.30
CA GLY A 117 6.27 -8.87 7.14
C GLY A 117 7.49 -8.47 7.97
N GLY A 118 8.28 -9.45 8.43
CA GLY A 118 9.47 -9.22 9.26
C GLY A 118 10.32 -10.48 9.44
N GLY A 119 11.58 -10.30 9.81
CA GLY A 119 12.58 -11.37 9.88
C GLY A 119 12.73 -12.10 8.54
N TYR A 120 12.70 -13.43 8.54
CA TYR A 120 12.77 -14.25 7.32
C TYR A 120 11.42 -14.44 6.61
N ALA A 121 10.35 -13.85 7.14
CA ALA A 121 9.00 -13.90 6.58
C ALA A 121 8.60 -12.52 6.06
N GLN A 122 9.14 -12.16 4.89
CA GLN A 122 8.94 -10.87 4.23
C GLN A 122 8.48 -11.03 2.78
N VAL A 123 7.79 -10.01 2.27
CA VAL A 123 7.59 -9.78 0.83
C VAL A 123 8.64 -8.78 0.34
N VAL A 124 9.24 -9.07 -0.81
CA VAL A 124 10.35 -8.33 -1.40
C VAL A 124 10.08 -8.09 -2.90
N PRO A 125 10.59 -7.01 -3.52
CA PRO A 125 11.57 -6.03 -3.00
C PRO A 125 10.96 -4.99 -2.05
N MET A 126 11.51 -4.89 -0.83
CA MET A 126 10.94 -4.07 0.25
C MET A 126 11.00 -2.55 -0.03
N ASP A 127 12.08 -2.09 -0.66
CA ASP A 127 12.26 -0.66 -0.96
C ASP A 127 11.24 -0.16 -1.97
N ASP A 128 10.97 -0.94 -3.02
CA ASP A 128 9.94 -0.60 -4.00
C ASP A 128 8.55 -0.59 -3.36
N ILE A 129 8.23 -1.60 -2.54
CA ILE A 129 6.91 -1.73 -1.88
C ILE A 129 6.64 -0.56 -0.93
N ASN A 130 7.65 -0.04 -0.24
CA ASN A 130 7.50 1.06 0.71
C ASN A 130 7.53 2.45 0.04
N LEU A 131 7.85 2.54 -1.25
CA LEU A 131 7.95 3.81 -1.97
C LEU A 131 6.84 3.91 -3.02
N HIS A 132 7.20 4.01 -4.30
CA HIS A 132 6.24 4.24 -5.37
C HIS A 132 5.61 2.95 -5.90
N PHE A 133 6.15 1.80 -5.50
CA PHE A 133 5.77 0.47 -5.94
C PHE A 133 5.45 0.36 -7.44
N THR A 134 4.18 0.30 -7.80
CA THR A 134 3.71 0.29 -9.20
C THR A 134 2.90 1.52 -9.60
N GLY A 135 2.83 2.52 -8.70
CA GLY A 135 2.18 3.82 -8.93
C GLY A 135 0.69 3.87 -8.54
N ASP A 136 0.19 2.88 -7.82
CA ASP A 136 -1.25 2.76 -7.53
C ASP A 136 -1.77 3.92 -6.67
N PHE A 137 -1.03 4.27 -5.61
CA PHE A 137 -1.41 5.42 -4.77
C PHE A 137 -1.23 6.78 -5.47
N HIS A 138 -0.32 6.88 -6.45
CA HIS A 138 -0.23 8.06 -7.31
C HIS A 138 -1.45 8.19 -8.22
N ALA A 139 -1.92 7.08 -8.80
CA ALA A 139 -3.11 7.05 -9.62
C ALA A 139 -4.38 7.41 -8.81
N ILE A 140 -4.53 6.83 -7.61
CA ILE A 140 -5.63 7.16 -6.68
C ILE A 140 -5.59 8.64 -6.30
N SER A 141 -4.41 9.15 -5.92
CA SER A 141 -4.25 10.57 -5.54
C SER A 141 -4.59 11.50 -6.71
N SER A 142 -4.18 11.14 -7.93
CA SER A 142 -4.46 11.94 -9.13
C SER A 142 -5.95 11.98 -9.46
N ALA A 143 -6.64 10.83 -9.40
CA ALA A 143 -8.09 10.75 -9.62
C ALA A 143 -8.86 11.56 -8.56
N HIS A 144 -8.45 11.45 -7.29
CA HIS A 144 -9.04 12.21 -6.19
C HIS A 144 -8.84 13.71 -6.36
N ALA A 145 -7.63 14.14 -6.71
CA ALA A 145 -7.29 15.54 -6.95
C ALA A 145 -8.04 16.13 -8.15
N LEU A 146 -8.25 15.34 -9.21
CA LEU A 146 -9.06 15.75 -10.37
C LEU A 146 -10.50 16.06 -9.95
N LEU A 147 -11.13 15.20 -9.15
CA LEU A 147 -12.50 15.45 -8.68
C LEU A 147 -12.58 16.71 -7.82
N SER A 148 -11.63 16.92 -6.90
CA SER A 148 -11.57 18.16 -6.11
C SER A 148 -11.36 19.41 -6.99
N ALA A 149 -10.53 19.32 -8.04
CA ALA A 149 -10.32 20.41 -8.98
C ALA A 149 -11.58 20.69 -9.81
N MET A 150 -12.28 19.66 -10.29
CA MET A 150 -13.54 19.80 -11.03
C MET A 150 -14.64 20.43 -10.17
N LEU A 151 -14.70 20.08 -8.88
CA LEU A 151 -15.63 20.67 -7.92
C LEU A 151 -15.41 22.17 -7.77
N ASP A 152 -14.17 22.59 -7.49
CA ASP A 152 -13.84 24.02 -7.35
C ASP A 152 -13.99 24.78 -8.67
N ASN A 153 -13.69 24.14 -9.81
CA ASN A 153 -13.94 24.69 -11.14
C ASN A 153 -15.44 24.90 -11.41
N HIS A 154 -16.29 23.97 -10.97
CA HIS A 154 -17.74 24.11 -11.08
C HIS A 154 -18.27 25.28 -10.23
N LEU A 155 -17.74 25.45 -9.00
CA LEU A 155 -18.06 26.62 -8.17
C LEU A 155 -17.65 27.93 -8.88
N PHE A 156 -16.46 27.95 -9.48
CA PHE A 156 -15.92 29.11 -10.18
C PHE A 156 -16.73 29.48 -11.43
N HIS A 157 -17.15 28.50 -12.23
CA HIS A 157 -17.89 28.71 -13.49
C HIS A 157 -19.41 28.82 -13.33
N GLY A 158 -19.87 29.41 -12.23
CA GLY A 158 -21.27 29.80 -12.04
C GLY A 158 -22.13 28.82 -11.25
N ASN A 159 -21.53 27.75 -10.69
CA ASN A 159 -22.16 26.88 -9.69
C ASN A 159 -23.60 26.45 -10.05
N ALA A 160 -23.83 25.96 -11.27
CA ALA A 160 -25.18 25.66 -11.76
C ALA A 160 -25.93 24.57 -10.95
N LEU A 161 -25.22 23.81 -10.12
CA LEU A 161 -25.79 22.80 -9.21
C LEU A 161 -26.11 23.35 -7.81
N ASP A 162 -25.91 24.64 -7.58
CA ASP A 162 -26.15 25.32 -6.29
C ASP A 162 -25.46 24.62 -5.10
N VAL A 163 -24.21 24.22 -5.29
CA VAL A 163 -23.40 23.59 -4.24
C VAL A 163 -23.07 24.64 -3.19
N ASP A 164 -23.42 24.39 -1.93
CA ASP A 164 -22.99 25.20 -0.79
C ASP A 164 -21.52 24.87 -0.44
N PRO A 165 -20.56 25.80 -0.63
CA PRO A 165 -19.14 25.53 -0.40
C PRO A 165 -18.81 25.08 1.04
N ARG A 166 -19.66 25.43 2.01
CA ARG A 166 -19.47 25.09 3.43
C ARG A 166 -19.90 23.66 3.77
N ARG A 167 -20.62 23.01 2.85
CA ARG A 167 -21.19 21.66 3.04
C ARG A 167 -20.50 20.61 2.19
N ILE A 168 -19.40 20.96 1.53
CA ILE A 168 -18.58 20.03 0.77
C ILE A 168 -17.91 19.07 1.74
N THR A 169 -18.23 17.78 1.61
CA THR A 169 -17.66 16.72 2.46
C THR A 169 -16.43 16.05 1.85
N TRP A 170 -16.26 16.18 0.53
CA TRP A 170 -15.17 15.60 -0.24
C TRP A 170 -13.85 16.34 0.06
N PRO A 171 -12.89 15.72 0.75
CA PRO A 171 -11.61 16.37 1.07
C PRO A 171 -10.68 16.35 -0.15
N ARG A 172 -9.50 16.94 -0.03
CA ARG A 172 -8.35 16.64 -0.92
C ARG A 172 -7.50 15.52 -0.31
N THR A 173 -6.52 15.00 -1.06
CA THR A 173 -5.67 13.90 -0.57
C THR A 173 -4.20 14.12 -0.92
N ILE A 174 -3.32 13.59 -0.08
CA ILE A 174 -1.89 13.48 -0.34
C ILE A 174 -1.33 12.30 0.46
N ASP A 175 -0.54 11.44 -0.17
CA ASP A 175 0.13 10.32 0.53
C ASP A 175 1.38 10.80 1.30
N MET A 176 1.17 11.73 2.22
CA MET A 176 2.22 12.34 3.06
C MET A 176 1.69 12.57 4.46
N ASN A 177 2.58 12.43 5.45
CA ASN A 177 2.28 12.81 6.84
C ASN A 177 2.39 14.32 7.03
N ASP A 178 1.48 15.08 6.43
CA ASP A 178 1.44 16.54 6.53
C ASP A 178 0.29 17.02 7.44
N ARG A 179 0.65 17.42 8.67
CA ARG A 179 -0.34 17.92 9.63
C ARG A 179 -0.82 19.35 9.31
N ALA A 180 -0.07 20.12 8.53
CA ALA A 180 -0.40 21.51 8.23
C ALA A 180 -1.60 21.62 7.29
N LEU A 181 -1.91 20.55 6.55
CA LEU A 181 -3.02 20.49 5.59
C LEU A 181 -4.35 19.98 6.20
N ARG A 182 -4.43 19.81 7.52
CA ARG A 182 -5.66 19.33 8.18
C ARG A 182 -6.78 20.34 8.15
N ASP A 183 -6.45 21.63 8.23
CA ASP A 183 -7.40 22.74 8.24
C ASP A 183 -6.82 23.89 7.40
N VAL A 184 -7.38 24.11 6.22
CA VAL A 184 -6.88 25.06 5.22
C VAL A 184 -8.02 25.90 4.66
N VAL A 185 -7.74 27.15 4.28
CA VAL A 185 -8.65 27.97 3.45
C VAL A 185 -8.08 28.07 2.05
N LEU A 186 -8.86 27.67 1.04
CA LEU A 186 -8.51 27.75 -0.38
C LEU A 186 -9.23 28.89 -1.10
N GLY A 187 -8.96 29.06 -2.39
CA GLY A 187 -9.68 30.01 -3.25
C GLY A 187 -9.43 31.49 -2.91
N LEU A 188 -8.33 31.78 -2.22
CA LEU A 188 -7.92 33.14 -1.87
C LEU A 188 -7.27 33.86 -3.06
N GLY A 189 -7.10 35.18 -2.96
CA GLY A 189 -6.41 35.98 -3.97
C GLY A 189 -7.32 36.67 -4.99
N GLY A 190 -8.61 36.84 -4.67
CA GLY A 190 -9.55 37.61 -5.48
C GLY A 190 -10.28 36.79 -6.55
N MET A 191 -11.12 37.48 -7.35
CA MET A 191 -12.12 36.83 -8.21
C MET A 191 -11.54 35.91 -9.30
N GLY A 192 -10.26 36.02 -9.64
CA GLY A 192 -9.62 35.15 -10.64
C GLY A 192 -9.12 33.82 -10.09
N ASN A 193 -9.12 33.62 -8.76
CA ASN A 193 -8.41 32.52 -8.09
C ASN A 193 -9.33 31.50 -7.39
N GLY A 194 -10.64 31.59 -7.61
CA GLY A 194 -11.63 30.65 -7.07
C GLY A 194 -12.56 31.26 -6.01
N VAL A 195 -13.34 30.39 -5.37
CA VAL A 195 -14.27 30.74 -4.30
C VAL A 195 -13.64 30.37 -2.94
N PRO A 196 -13.47 31.33 -2.01
CA PRO A 196 -12.94 31.03 -0.69
C PRO A 196 -13.78 30.01 0.09
N ARG A 197 -13.15 28.95 0.60
CA ARG A 197 -13.80 27.96 1.48
C ARG A 197 -12.79 27.20 2.35
N GLU A 198 -13.29 26.63 3.44
CA GLU A 198 -12.54 25.69 4.27
C GLU A 198 -12.36 24.35 3.54
N GLU A 199 -11.21 23.71 3.76
CA GLU A 199 -10.82 22.44 3.17
C GLU A 199 -9.85 21.69 4.09
N ARG A 200 -9.71 20.38 3.84
CA ARG A 200 -8.72 19.51 4.48
C ARG A 200 -8.12 18.52 3.50
N TRP A 201 -6.91 18.06 3.81
CA TRP A 201 -6.29 16.90 3.17
C TRP A 201 -6.39 15.67 4.05
N VAL A 202 -6.61 14.53 3.42
CA VAL A 202 -6.51 13.20 4.03
C VAL A 202 -5.34 12.42 3.43
N ILE A 203 -4.93 11.36 4.13
CA ILE A 203 -3.96 10.37 3.66
C ILE A 203 -4.68 9.08 3.27
#